data_AF-A0A239BMU4-F1
#
_entry.id   AF-A0A239BMU4-F1
#
_cell.length_a   1.000
_cell.length_b   1.000
_cell.length_c   1.000
_cell.angle_alpha   90.00
_cell.angle_beta   90.00
_cell.angle_gamma   90.00
#
_symmetry.space_group_name_H-M   'P 1'
#
loop_
_entity.id
_entity.type
_entity.pdbx_description
1 polymer ?
#
loop_
_entity_poly.entity_id
_entity_poly.type
_entity_poly.pdbx_seq_one_letter_code
_entity_poly.pdbx_strand_id
1 'polypeptide(L)'
;MTNRRAHGFTMVEVIVIIVVAGFLGVLTLNLMGTQMLRSASPLKTTADTARAETAMEAVVAYYTQAVNSGTSGALDAVQAQYPDNATFTATRGTFNGVDALTVTVTEGGVSLTNILTQARTSSADNATNF
;
A
#
# COMPACT_ATOMS: atom_id res chain seq x y z
N MET A 1 -33.09 -11.55 -66.78
CA MET A 1 -31.80 -12.24 -66.52
C MET A 1 -30.95 -11.32 -65.67
N THR A 2 -30.78 -11.64 -64.39
CA THR A 2 -30.14 -10.76 -63.41
C THR A 2 -28.64 -11.04 -63.37
N ASN A 3 -27.83 -10.14 -63.93
CA ASN A 3 -26.37 -10.24 -63.93
C ASN A 3 -25.81 -10.06 -62.51
N ARG A 4 -25.48 -11.17 -61.83
CA ARG A 4 -24.65 -11.15 -60.63
C ARG A 4 -23.20 -10.90 -61.04
N ARG A 5 -22.69 -9.68 -60.82
CA ARG A 5 -21.25 -9.42 -60.82
C ARG A 5 -20.67 -10.02 -59.55
N ALA A 6 -20.10 -11.22 -59.65
CA ALA A 6 -19.24 -11.77 -58.62
C ALA A 6 -17.89 -11.04 -58.71
N HIS A 7 -17.68 -10.03 -57.87
CA HIS A 7 -16.37 -9.41 -57.70
C HIS A 7 -15.50 -10.40 -56.93
N GLY A 8 -14.57 -11.05 -57.63
CA GLY A 8 -13.61 -11.98 -57.05
C GLY A 8 -12.54 -11.24 -56.23
N PHE A 9 -12.17 -11.83 -55.10
CA PHE A 9 -11.14 -11.34 -54.18
C PHE A 9 -9.81 -11.20 -54.94
N THR A 10 -9.29 -9.98 -55.03
CA THR A 10 -8.03 -9.75 -55.76
C THR A 10 -6.84 -10.07 -54.86
N MET A 11 -5.75 -10.59 -55.42
CA MET A 11 -4.50 -10.85 -54.69
C MET A 11 -4.03 -9.60 -53.90
N VAL A 12 -4.19 -8.42 -54.49
CA VAL A 12 -3.80 -7.15 -53.89
C VAL A 12 -4.66 -6.82 -52.66
N GLU A 13 -5.97 -7.04 -52.73
CA GLU A 13 -6.89 -6.81 -51.61
C GLU A 13 -6.53 -7.70 -50.40
N VAL A 14 -6.15 -8.95 -50.64
CA VAL A 14 -5.73 -9.89 -49.58
C VAL A 14 -4.49 -9.35 -48.84
N ILE A 15 -3.50 -8.93 -49.61
CA ILE A 15 -2.23 -8.43 -49.07
C ILE A 15 -2.49 -7.17 -48.24
N VAL A 16 -3.32 -6.25 -48.75
CA VAL A 16 -3.68 -5.02 -48.04
C VAL A 16 -4.41 -5.33 -46.72
N ILE A 17 -5.35 -6.27 -46.70
CA ILE A 17 -6.06 -6.66 -45.47
C ILE A 17 -5.11 -7.28 -44.44
N ILE A 18 -4.20 -8.15 -44.85
CA ILE A 18 -3.21 -8.77 -43.94
C ILE A 18 -2.28 -7.70 -43.35
N VAL A 19 -1.81 -6.77 -44.17
CA VAL A 19 -0.92 -5.68 -43.74
C VAL A 19 -1.65 -4.76 -42.76
N VAL A 20 -2.87 -4.32 -43.09
CA VAL A 20 -3.68 -3.44 -42.21
C VAL A 20 -4.06 -4.15 -40.92
N ALA A 21 -4.46 -5.42 -40.97
CA ALA A 21 -4.77 -6.21 -39.78
C ALA A 21 -3.53 -6.42 -38.89
N GLY A 22 -2.36 -6.61 -39.50
CA GLY A 22 -1.08 -6.70 -38.78
C GLY A 22 -0.73 -5.39 -38.06
N PHE A 23 -0.86 -4.25 -38.74
CA PHE A 23 -0.64 -2.94 -38.12
C PHE A 23 -1.62 -2.65 -36.98
N LEU A 24 -2.91 -2.93 -37.18
CA LEU A 24 -3.93 -2.76 -36.13
C LEU A 24 -3.68 -3.71 -34.95
N GLY A 25 -3.25 -4.95 -35.21
CA GLY A 25 -2.90 -5.92 -34.16
C GLY A 25 -1.71 -5.49 -33.32
N VAL A 26 -0.67 -4.90 -33.93
CA VAL A 26 0.49 -4.39 -33.18
C VAL A 26 0.11 -3.19 -32.33
N LEU A 27 -0.74 -2.30 -32.83
CA LEU A 27 -1.22 -1.13 -32.08
C LEU A 27 -2.06 -1.55 -30.86
N THR A 28 -2.97 -2.52 -31.01
CA THR A 28 -3.81 -3.00 -29.90
C THR A 28 -3.01 -3.71 -28.82
N LEU A 29 -2.01 -4.52 -29.20
CA LEU A 29 -1.13 -5.21 -28.23
C LEU A 29 -0.29 -4.22 -27.40
N ASN A 30 0.23 -3.16 -28.02
CA ASN A 30 0.99 -2.12 -27.31
C ASN A 30 0.12 -1.32 -26.32
N LEU A 31 -1.14 -1.02 -26.69
CA LEU A 31 -2.07 -0.32 -25.80
C LEU A 31 -2.61 -1.20 -24.66
N MET A 32 -2.82 -2.51 -24.89
CA MET A 32 -3.30 -3.43 -23.85
C MET A 32 -2.23 -3.73 -22.80
N GLY A 33 -0.97 -3.93 -23.21
CA GLY A 33 0.14 -4.19 -22.28
C GLY A 33 0.38 -3.05 -21.29
N THR A 34 0.22 -1.80 -21.74
CA THR A 34 0.40 -0.61 -20.90
C THR A 34 -0.75 -0.38 -19.92
N GLN A 35 -1.98 -0.73 -20.28
CA GLN A 35 -3.15 -0.58 -19.39
C GLN A 35 -3.22 -1.65 -18.29
N MET A 36 -2.85 -2.90 -18.57
CA MET A 36 -2.79 -3.94 -17.53
C MET A 36 -1.72 -3.61 -16.47
N LEU A 37 -0.56 -3.10 -16.89
CA LEU A 37 0.51 -2.72 -15.97
C LEU A 37 0.16 -1.48 -15.13
N ARG A 38 -0.55 -0.51 -15.73
CA ARG A 38 -1.06 0.68 -15.02
C ARG A 38 -2.23 0.39 -14.06
N SER A 39 -3.03 -0.64 -14.31
CA SER A 39 -4.18 -1.00 -13.46
C SER A 39 -3.76 -1.76 -12.19
N ALA A 40 -2.76 -2.64 -12.29
CA ALA A 40 -2.28 -3.43 -11.15
C ALA A 40 -1.47 -2.60 -10.14
N SER A 41 -0.76 -1.56 -10.60
CA SER A 41 0.10 -0.72 -9.77
C SER A 41 -0.65 0.00 -8.63
N PRO A 42 -1.75 0.75 -8.89
CA PRO A 42 -2.48 1.43 -7.82
C PRO A 42 -3.21 0.45 -6.89
N LEU A 43 -3.74 -0.67 -7.41
CA LEU A 43 -4.36 -1.69 -6.56
C LEU A 43 -3.37 -2.33 -5.59
N LYS A 44 -2.15 -2.63 -6.07
CA LYS A 44 -1.08 -3.18 -5.23
C LYS A 44 -0.65 -2.16 -4.17
N THR A 45 -0.46 -0.90 -4.54
CA THR A 45 -0.11 0.16 -3.58
C THR A 45 -1.20 0.34 -2.53
N THR A 46 -2.47 0.41 -2.90
CA THR A 46 -3.57 0.53 -1.94
C THR A 46 -3.65 -0.67 -1.00
N ALA A 47 -3.46 -1.88 -1.52
CA ALA A 47 -3.44 -3.10 -0.70
C ALA A 47 -2.26 -3.11 0.28
N ASP A 48 -1.08 -2.69 -0.17
CA ASP A 48 0.13 -2.60 0.64
C ASP A 48 -0.03 -1.50 1.72
N THR A 49 -0.62 -0.35 1.40
CA THR A 49 -0.98 0.70 2.37
C THR A 49 -1.97 0.21 3.41
N ALA A 50 -3.06 -0.46 3.02
CA ALA A 50 -4.06 -0.95 3.96
C ALA A 50 -3.47 -1.97 4.96
N ARG A 51 -2.51 -2.78 4.52
CA ARG A 51 -1.76 -3.69 5.41
C ARG A 51 -0.86 -2.93 6.39
N ALA A 52 -0.13 -1.92 5.90
CA ALA A 52 0.68 -1.04 6.74
C ALA A 52 -0.18 -0.34 7.81
N GLU A 53 -1.36 0.17 7.42
CA GLU A 53 -2.31 0.82 8.33
C GLU A 53 -2.81 -0.14 9.39
N THR A 54 -3.27 -1.34 9.00
CA THR A 54 -3.75 -2.37 9.94
C THR A 54 -2.67 -2.73 10.97
N ALA A 55 -1.41 -2.86 10.52
CA ALA A 55 -0.29 -3.14 11.39
C ALA A 55 0.02 -1.96 12.34
N MET A 56 -0.06 -0.72 11.85
CA MET A 56 0.11 0.48 12.69
C MET A 56 -1.03 0.61 13.72
N GLU A 57 -2.27 0.32 13.34
CA GLU A 57 -3.42 0.32 14.24
C GLU A 57 -3.24 -0.70 15.38
N ALA A 58 -2.72 -1.90 15.08
CA ALA A 58 -2.44 -2.90 16.11
C ALA A 58 -1.40 -2.40 17.13
N VAL A 59 -0.39 -1.64 16.69
CA VAL A 59 0.63 -1.06 17.57
C VAL A 59 0.02 0.05 18.44
N VAL A 60 -0.77 0.94 17.85
CA VAL A 60 -1.43 2.04 18.58
C VAL A 60 -2.46 1.50 19.58
N ALA A 61 -3.22 0.46 19.22
CA ALA A 61 -4.17 -0.20 20.11
C ALA A 61 -3.47 -0.84 21.31
N TYR A 62 -2.36 -1.56 21.07
CA TYR A 62 -1.54 -2.14 22.13
C TYR A 62 -0.95 -1.05 23.04
N TYR A 63 -0.42 0.02 22.45
CA TYR A 63 0.07 1.18 23.19
C TYR A 63 -1.00 1.77 24.10
N THR A 64 -2.20 2.01 23.56
CA THR A 64 -3.34 2.58 24.31
C THR A 64 -3.73 1.67 25.48
N GLN A 65 -3.72 0.35 25.26
CA GLN A 65 -3.97 -0.62 26.32
C GLN A 65 -2.88 -0.58 27.40
N ALA A 66 -1.61 -0.50 27.02
CA ALA A 66 -0.46 -0.44 27.94
C ALA A 66 -0.45 0.86 28.77
N VAL A 67 -0.82 1.99 28.16
CA VAL A 67 -1.00 3.26 28.86
C VAL A 67 -2.17 3.18 29.85
N ASN A 68 -3.28 2.56 29.44
CA ASN A 68 -4.48 2.48 30.27
C ASN A 68 -4.39 1.46 31.41
N SER A 69 -3.52 0.44 31.29
CA SER A 69 -3.27 -0.54 32.35
C SER A 69 -2.34 -0.02 33.47
N GLY A 70 -1.92 1.26 33.40
CA GLY A 70 -1.19 1.92 34.47
C GLY A 70 0.32 1.70 34.45
N THR A 71 0.89 1.28 33.32
CA THR A 71 2.35 1.17 33.18
C THR A 71 2.97 2.49 32.73
N SER A 72 3.81 3.08 33.59
CA SER A 72 4.74 4.15 33.18
C SER A 72 5.71 3.66 32.08
N GLY A 73 5.89 2.35 31.92
CA GLY A 73 6.67 1.73 30.85
C GLY A 73 5.88 1.38 29.59
N ALA A 74 4.78 2.07 29.25
CA ALA A 74 3.99 1.73 28.06
C ALA A 74 4.80 1.76 26.75
N LEU A 75 5.74 2.70 26.63
CA LEU A 75 6.65 2.79 25.48
C LEU A 75 7.61 1.58 25.44
N ASP A 76 8.15 1.18 26.60
CA ASP A 76 8.98 -0.03 26.74
C ASP A 76 8.20 -1.30 26.41
N ALA A 77 6.93 -1.38 26.82
CA ALA A 77 6.06 -2.50 26.53
C ALA A 77 5.80 -2.64 25.02
N VAL A 78 5.56 -1.53 24.32
CA VAL A 78 5.43 -1.53 22.86
C VAL A 78 6.73 -2.02 22.20
N GLN A 79 7.88 -1.51 22.64
CA GLN A 79 9.17 -1.89 22.07
C GLN A 79 9.53 -3.37 22.35
N ALA A 80 9.12 -3.92 23.49
CA ALA A 80 9.29 -5.33 23.82
C ALA A 80 8.35 -6.25 23.01
N GLN A 81 7.10 -5.82 22.79
CA GLN A 81 6.10 -6.57 22.03
C GLN A 81 6.41 -6.57 20.52
N TYR A 82 6.94 -5.46 20.01
CA TYR A 82 7.29 -5.26 18.61
C TYR A 82 8.80 -4.97 18.50
N PRO A 83 9.66 -6.00 18.47
CA PRO A 83 11.10 -5.80 18.32
C PRO A 83 11.45 -5.33 16.91
N ASP A 84 12.53 -4.56 16.80
CA ASP A 84 13.02 -4.05 15.53
C ASP A 84 13.30 -5.17 14.53
N ASN A 85 12.77 -5.01 13.33
CA ASN A 85 12.95 -5.90 12.19
C ASN A 85 12.76 -5.13 10.87
N ALA A 86 12.71 -5.82 9.73
CA ALA A 86 12.58 -5.18 8.41
C ALA A 86 11.22 -4.48 8.20
N THR A 87 10.17 -4.92 8.91
CA THR A 87 8.80 -4.41 8.83
C THR A 87 8.49 -3.41 9.93
N PHE A 88 9.14 -3.51 11.09
CA PHE A 88 8.88 -2.65 12.24
C PHE A 88 10.17 -2.04 12.77
N THR A 89 10.19 -0.73 12.99
CA THR A 89 11.31 -0.04 13.62
C THR A 89 10.78 0.94 14.65
N ALA A 90 11.25 0.84 15.89
CA ALA A 90 10.91 1.73 16.97
C ALA A 90 12.16 2.42 17.51
N THR A 91 12.25 3.74 17.31
CA THR A 91 13.36 4.55 17.82
C THR A 91 12.89 5.39 18.99
N ARG A 92 13.57 5.27 20.13
CA ARG A 92 13.29 6.10 21.29
C ARG A 92 13.97 7.45 21.17
N GLY A 93 13.29 8.48 21.63
CA GLY A 93 13.78 9.85 21.61
C GLY A 93 12.93 10.76 22.48
N THR A 94 13.00 12.04 22.19
CA THR A 94 12.24 13.05 22.93
C THR A 94 11.41 13.86 21.94
N PHE A 95 10.12 13.98 22.21
CA PHE A 95 9.24 14.86 21.46
C PHE A 95 8.74 15.96 22.39
N ASN A 96 9.08 17.21 22.06
CA ASN A 96 8.70 18.39 22.85
C ASN A 96 9.07 18.29 24.36
N GLY A 97 10.23 17.70 24.66
CA GLY A 97 10.71 17.52 26.04
C GLY A 97 10.15 16.31 26.79
N VAL A 98 9.29 15.50 26.16
CA VAL A 98 8.69 14.29 26.74
C VAL A 98 9.26 13.04 26.07
N ASP A 99 9.42 11.95 26.83
CA ASP A 99 9.85 10.65 26.29
C ASP A 99 8.86 10.17 25.21
N ALA A 100 9.43 9.75 24.08
CA ALA A 100 8.67 9.40 22.89
C ALA A 100 9.30 8.22 22.17
N LEU A 101 8.43 7.42 21.55
CA LEU A 101 8.79 6.33 20.68
C LEU A 101 8.29 6.65 19.27
N THR A 102 9.21 6.84 18.35
CA THR A 102 8.92 6.95 16.92
C THR A 102 8.82 5.54 16.35
N VAL A 103 7.62 5.13 16.01
CA VAL A 103 7.32 3.81 15.43
C VAL A 103 7.17 3.96 13.93
N THR A 104 7.87 3.15 13.16
CA THR A 104 7.74 3.05 11.71
C THR A 104 7.38 1.61 11.32
N VAL A 105 6.31 1.47 10.55
CA VAL A 105 5.86 0.20 9.96
C VAL A 105 6.07 0.28 8.45
N THR A 106 6.79 -0.69 7.88
CA THR A 106 7.07 -0.78 6.45
C THR A 106 6.49 -2.06 5.87
N GLU A 107 5.52 -1.95 4.98
CA GLU A 107 4.86 -3.06 4.30
C GLU A 107 4.75 -2.79 2.80
N GLY A 108 5.19 -3.75 1.97
CA GLY A 108 5.06 -3.66 0.51
C GLY A 108 5.76 -2.45 -0.17
N GLY A 109 6.69 -1.79 0.53
CA GLY A 109 7.35 -0.55 0.08
C GLY A 109 6.65 0.74 0.51
N VAL A 110 5.61 0.65 1.33
CA VAL A 110 4.95 1.79 2.00
C VAL A 110 5.41 1.82 3.45
N SER A 111 5.84 2.99 3.93
CA SER A 111 6.23 3.21 5.32
C SER A 111 5.28 4.21 5.98
N LEU A 112 4.72 3.82 7.13
CA LEU A 112 3.93 4.69 8.00
C LEU A 112 4.71 4.94 9.28
N THR A 113 4.80 6.21 9.70
CA THR A 113 5.47 6.59 10.94
C THR A 113 4.49 7.27 11.88
N ASN A 114 4.49 6.85 13.14
CA ASN A 114 3.70 7.46 14.21
C ASN A 114 4.59 7.75 15.42
N ILE A 115 4.23 8.77 16.20
CA ILE A 115 4.95 9.16 17.41
C ILE A 115 4.06 8.87 18.61
N LEU A 116 4.50 7.93 19.43
CA LEU A 116 3.87 7.62 20.71
C LEU A 116 4.62 8.40 21.79
N THR A 117 3.92 9.24 22.55
CA THR A 117 4.53 10.02 23.65
C THR A 117 3.99 9.50 24.95
N GLN A 118 4.79 9.50 26.03
CA GLN A 118 4.35 9.03 27.34
C GLN A 118 3.19 9.90 27.87
N ALA A 119 1.96 9.52 27.53
CA ALA A 119 0.76 10.33 27.75
C ALA A 119 0.24 10.24 29.19
N ARG A 120 0.64 9.20 29.94
CA ARG A 120 0.35 9.02 31.37
C ARG A 120 1.61 8.65 32.11
N THR A 121 1.79 9.24 33.28
CA THR A 121 2.91 8.95 34.19
C THR A 121 2.43 8.37 35.51
N SER A 122 1.13 8.48 35.80
CA SER A 122 0.47 7.95 36.98
C SER A 122 -0.83 7.22 36.63
N SER A 123 -1.18 6.19 37.40
CA SER A 123 -2.48 5.50 37.29
C SER A 123 -3.67 6.40 37.66
N ALA A 124 -3.42 7.55 38.30
CA ALA A 124 -4.42 8.57 38.58
C ALA A 124 -4.72 9.51 37.39
N ASP A 125 -3.88 9.51 36.35
CA ASP A 125 -4.09 10.34 35.16
C ASP A 125 -5.34 9.85 34.38
N ASN A 126 -6.00 10.72 33.62
CA ASN A 126 -7.16 10.28 32.82
C ASN A 126 -6.75 9.22 31.78
N ALA A 127 -7.63 8.23 31.56
CA ALA A 127 -7.44 7.24 30.52
C ALA A 127 -7.34 7.91 29.14
N THR A 128 -6.40 7.43 28.32
CA THR A 128 -6.23 7.88 26.94
C THR A 128 -7.14 7.07 26.03
N ASN A 129 -8.02 7.74 25.31
CA ASN A 129 -8.78 7.15 24.20
C ASN A 129 -8.24 7.77 22.91
N PHE A 130 -7.75 6.91 22.02
CA PHE A 130 -7.38 7.24 20.65
C PHE A 130 -8.45 6.72 19.70
#